data_AF-A0A9X1ID11-F1
#
_entry.id   AF-A0A9X1ID11-F1
#
_cell.length_a   1.000
_cell.length_b   1.000
_cell.length_c   1.000
_cell.angle_alpha   90.00
_cell.angle_beta   90.00
_cell.angle_gamma   90.00
#
_symmetry.space_group_name_H-M   'P 1'
#
loop_
_entity.id
_entity.type
_entity.pdbx_description
1 polymer ?
#
loop_
_entity_poly.entity_id
_entity_poly.type
_entity_poly.pdbx_seq_one_letter_code
_entity_poly.pdbx_strand_id
1 'polypeptide(L)'
;MQTPSPGPAPAAELTAQFDSLRQFIDRRIAELSAELHATVQLVDDSEANLSAQLARIHAQIAGLVAIPAAGTRNSGVELEAVVQATEAAATTILEAAEAIQSWIEDGAQDRVALQALSARVSSIFEACSFQDVTGQRIRRAIQHLQQVETMLQGLIPPQAAPPEAGRVTVRALAATVPDPATAGPDLGQSEIDRLLNG
;
A
#
# COMPACT_ATOMS: atom_id res chain seq x y z
N MET A 1 -41.37 90.13 22.33
CA MET A 1 -39.89 90.17 22.21
C MET A 1 -39.34 89.08 23.13
N GLN A 2 -39.18 87.85 22.61
CA GLN A 2 -38.63 86.73 23.36
C GLN A 2 -37.10 86.83 23.30
N THR A 3 -36.44 87.08 24.42
CA THR A 3 -34.98 87.02 24.50
C THR A 3 -34.53 85.56 24.44
N PRO A 4 -33.52 85.20 23.63
CA PRO A 4 -33.03 83.83 23.59
C PRO A 4 -32.39 83.45 24.93
N SER A 5 -32.66 82.21 25.38
CA SER A 5 -32.06 81.60 26.56
C SER A 5 -30.52 81.57 26.42
N PRO A 6 -29.75 81.83 27.49
CA PRO A 6 -28.30 81.65 27.42
C PRO A 6 -28.00 80.19 27.11
N GLY A 7 -27.17 79.95 26.09
CA GLY A 7 -26.67 78.62 25.76
C GLY A 7 -25.90 78.02 26.95
N PRO A 8 -25.76 76.68 27.02
CA PRO A 8 -25.07 76.01 28.11
C PRO A 8 -23.67 76.61 28.32
N ALA A 9 -23.25 76.77 29.57
CA ALA A 9 -21.92 77.27 29.89
C ALA A 9 -20.85 76.33 29.30
N PRO A 10 -19.72 76.85 28.78
CA PRO A 10 -18.72 76.06 28.04
C PRO A 10 -18.15 74.87 28.82
N ALA A 11 -18.15 74.92 30.16
CA ALA A 11 -17.74 73.80 31.01
C ALA A 11 -18.74 72.62 31.02
N ALA A 12 -20.04 72.89 30.89
CA ALA A 12 -21.07 71.85 30.81
C ALA A 12 -21.02 71.12 29.47
N GLU A 13 -20.72 71.86 28.39
CA GLU A 13 -20.59 71.30 27.05
C GLU A 13 -19.33 70.41 26.91
N LEU A 14 -18.20 70.83 27.50
CA LEU A 14 -17.00 70.00 27.59
C LEU A 14 -17.24 68.72 28.39
N THR A 15 -17.92 68.81 29.54
CA THR A 15 -18.26 67.63 30.35
C THR A 15 -19.13 66.64 29.57
N ALA A 16 -20.15 67.14 28.85
CA ALA A 16 -21.00 66.31 28.01
C ALA A 16 -20.24 65.63 26.85
N GLN A 17 -19.26 66.32 26.25
CA GLN A 17 -18.40 65.75 25.22
C GLN A 17 -17.50 64.64 25.80
N PHE A 18 -16.93 64.84 26.99
CA PHE A 18 -16.15 63.81 27.69
C PHE A 18 -17.00 62.59 28.05
N ASP A 19 -18.24 62.79 28.52
CA ASP A 19 -19.16 61.68 28.83
C ASP A 19 -19.52 60.88 27.58
N SER A 20 -19.75 61.56 26.45
CA SER A 20 -19.99 60.92 25.15
C SER A 20 -18.79 60.10 24.69
N LEU A 21 -17.57 60.67 24.80
CA LEU A 21 -16.34 59.96 24.46
C LEU A 21 -16.13 58.73 25.36
N ARG A 22 -16.39 58.85 26.65
CA ARG A 22 -16.31 57.73 27.60
C ARG A 22 -17.29 56.63 27.24
N GLN A 23 -18.55 56.96 26.96
CA GLN A 23 -19.56 55.98 26.52
C GLN A 23 -19.17 55.31 25.20
N PHE A 24 -18.60 56.06 24.27
CA PHE A 24 -18.10 55.52 23.01
C PHE A 24 -16.94 54.53 23.24
N ILE A 25 -15.98 54.89 24.10
CA ILE A 25 -14.84 54.02 24.45
C ILE A 25 -15.33 52.75 25.16
N ASP A 26 -16.21 52.87 26.16
CA ASP A 26 -16.75 51.72 26.88
C ASP A 26 -17.47 50.75 25.92
N ARG A 27 -18.24 51.28 24.96
CA ARG A 27 -18.88 50.47 23.91
C ARG A 27 -17.87 49.83 22.97
N ARG A 28 -16.84 50.55 22.52
CA ARG A 28 -15.77 49.99 21.66
C ARG A 28 -14.99 48.90 22.36
N ILE A 29 -14.64 49.08 23.64
CA ILE A 29 -13.94 48.07 24.44
C ILE A 29 -14.80 46.82 24.58
N ALA A 30 -16.10 46.97 24.85
CA ALA A 30 -17.02 45.83 24.94
C ALA A 30 -17.12 45.05 23.61
N GLU A 31 -17.27 45.76 22.49
CA GLU A 31 -17.32 45.13 21.17
C GLU A 31 -16.00 44.44 20.80
N LEU A 32 -14.85 45.10 21.01
CA LEU A 32 -13.54 44.52 20.74
C LEU A 32 -13.26 43.31 21.64
N SER A 33 -13.66 43.37 22.91
CA SER A 33 -13.53 42.24 23.84
C SER A 33 -14.36 41.04 23.39
N ALA A 34 -15.55 41.28 22.85
CA ALA A 34 -16.40 40.21 22.31
C ALA A 34 -15.80 39.59 21.04
N GLU A 35 -15.29 40.41 20.11
CA GLU A 35 -14.61 39.94 18.90
C GLU A 35 -13.32 39.18 19.22
N LEU A 36 -12.51 39.67 20.15
CA LEU A 36 -11.30 39.01 20.59
C LEU A 36 -11.62 37.65 21.21
N HIS A 37 -12.63 37.59 22.09
CA HIS A 37 -13.04 36.33 22.72
C HIS A 37 -13.52 35.31 21.68
N ALA A 38 -14.34 35.73 20.72
CA ALA A 38 -14.77 34.87 19.62
C ALA A 38 -13.59 34.38 18.78
N THR A 39 -12.60 35.24 18.51
CA THR A 39 -11.40 34.88 17.75
C THR A 39 -10.55 33.85 18.50
N VAL A 40 -10.35 34.03 19.81
CA VAL A 40 -9.62 33.08 20.65
C VAL A 40 -10.32 31.72 20.67
N GLN A 41 -11.66 31.69 20.82
CA GLN A 41 -12.41 30.43 20.77
C GLN A 41 -12.27 29.71 19.43
N LEU A 42 -12.30 30.43 18.30
CA LEU A 42 -12.08 29.82 16.99
C LEU A 42 -10.67 29.23 16.84
N VAL A 43 -9.65 29.87 17.42
CA VAL A 43 -8.28 29.36 17.42
C VAL A 43 -8.19 28.10 18.28
N ASP A 44 -8.74 28.10 19.49
CA ASP A 44 -8.75 26.94 20.39
C ASP A 44 -9.46 25.73 19.75
N ASP A 45 -10.63 25.96 19.13
CA ASP A 45 -11.38 24.93 18.41
C ASP A 45 -10.58 24.39 17.22
N SER A 46 -9.86 25.26 16.50
CA SER A 46 -9.00 24.86 15.40
C SER A 46 -7.80 24.03 15.87
N GLU A 47 -7.19 24.38 17.00
CA GLU A 47 -6.09 23.65 17.60
C GLU A 47 -6.54 22.27 18.04
N ALA A 48 -7.69 22.17 18.73
CA ALA A 48 -8.27 20.91 19.13
C ALA A 48 -8.56 20.00 17.93
N ASN A 49 -9.11 20.57 16.85
CA ASN A 49 -9.38 19.83 15.62
C ASN A 49 -8.09 19.35 14.92
N LEU A 50 -7.07 20.22 14.82
CA LEU A 50 -5.76 19.88 14.26
C LEU A 50 -5.07 18.78 15.06
N SER A 51 -5.09 18.89 16.39
CA SER A 51 -4.54 17.89 17.30
C SER A 51 -5.25 16.54 17.15
N ALA A 52 -6.58 16.54 17.05
CA ALA A 52 -7.35 15.32 16.79
C ALA A 52 -7.04 14.70 15.41
N GLN A 53 -6.84 15.53 14.37
CA GLN A 53 -6.41 15.05 13.05
C GLN A 53 -5.01 14.45 13.09
N LEU A 54 -4.05 15.12 13.74
CA LEU A 54 -2.69 14.60 13.92
C LEU A 54 -2.68 13.29 14.70
N ALA A 55 -3.49 13.16 15.76
CA ALA A 55 -3.62 11.93 16.51
C ALA A 55 -4.16 10.77 15.64
N ARG A 56 -5.15 11.05 14.77
CA ARG A 56 -5.66 10.06 13.80
C ARG A 56 -4.58 9.65 12.79
N ILE A 57 -3.88 10.61 12.20
CA ILE A 57 -2.78 10.35 11.26
C ILE A 57 -1.70 9.52 11.95
N HIS A 58 -1.30 9.89 13.17
CA HIS A 58 -0.30 9.16 13.93
C HIS A 58 -0.75 7.73 14.25
N ALA A 59 -2.01 7.52 14.63
CA ALA A 59 -2.56 6.17 14.85
C ALA A 59 -2.59 5.32 13.58
N GLN A 60 -2.92 5.92 12.42
CA GLN A 60 -2.90 5.22 11.15
C GLN A 60 -1.47 4.91 10.67
N ILE A 61 -0.52 5.83 10.82
CA ILE A 61 0.90 5.59 10.55
C ILE A 61 1.43 4.48 11.47
N ALA A 62 1.11 4.53 12.76
CA ALA A 62 1.45 3.47 13.69
C ALA A 62 0.84 2.12 13.25
N GLY A 63 -0.40 2.13 12.74
CA GLY A 63 -1.04 0.97 12.12
C GLY A 63 -0.27 0.44 10.91
N LEU A 64 0.17 1.30 9.99
CA LEU A 64 0.99 0.92 8.83
C LEU A 64 2.36 0.36 9.23
N VAL A 65 3.03 0.97 10.20
CA VAL A 65 4.33 0.52 10.72
C VAL A 65 4.18 -0.78 11.52
N ALA A 66 3.01 -0.99 12.14
CA ALA A 66 2.66 -2.19 12.87
C ALA A 66 2.06 -3.31 11.98
N ILE A 67 1.64 -3.03 10.72
CA ILE A 67 1.47 -4.08 9.70
C ILE A 67 2.76 -4.87 9.78
N PRO A 68 2.69 -6.17 10.09
CA PRO A 68 3.80 -6.83 10.73
C PRO A 68 5.06 -6.50 9.95
N ALA A 69 6.07 -5.99 10.64
CA ALA A 69 7.44 -6.06 10.17
C ALA A 69 7.82 -7.49 9.75
N ALA A 70 6.97 -8.50 10.00
CA ALA A 70 6.96 -9.79 9.35
C ALA A 70 6.38 -9.77 7.91
N GLY A 71 5.21 -9.19 7.59
CA GLY A 71 4.55 -9.32 6.28
C GLY A 71 5.25 -8.62 5.11
N THR A 72 5.65 -7.35 5.26
CA THR A 72 6.39 -6.58 4.23
C THR A 72 7.85 -7.01 4.12
N ARG A 73 8.49 -7.30 5.26
CA ARG A 73 9.83 -7.91 5.29
C ARG A 73 9.80 -9.32 4.68
N ASN A 74 8.69 -10.06 4.86
CA ASN A 74 8.47 -11.33 4.19
C ASN A 74 8.30 -11.13 2.68
N SER A 75 7.58 -10.13 2.18
CA SER A 75 7.48 -9.93 0.72
C SER A 75 8.85 -9.72 0.04
N GLY A 76 9.75 -8.94 0.65
CA GLY A 76 11.12 -8.78 0.15
C GLY A 76 11.91 -10.09 0.18
N VAL A 77 11.86 -10.81 1.31
CA VAL A 77 12.52 -12.12 1.48
C VAL A 77 11.95 -13.18 0.53
N GLU A 78 10.65 -13.19 0.29
CA GLU A 78 9.98 -14.11 -0.64
C GLU A 78 10.39 -13.81 -2.09
N LEU A 79 10.51 -12.52 -2.47
CA LEU A 79 11.02 -12.14 -3.79
C LEU A 79 12.50 -12.50 -3.95
N GLU A 80 13.33 -12.28 -2.94
CA GLU A 80 14.74 -12.62 -2.98
C GLU A 80 14.96 -14.14 -3.07
N ALA A 81 14.18 -14.91 -2.31
CA ALA A 81 14.21 -16.36 -2.39
C ALA A 81 13.64 -16.90 -3.71
N VAL A 82 12.75 -16.16 -4.38
CA VAL A 82 12.32 -16.41 -5.76
C VAL A 82 13.49 -16.20 -6.72
N VAL A 83 14.22 -15.09 -6.62
CA VAL A 83 15.39 -14.80 -7.45
C VAL A 83 16.43 -15.91 -7.31
N GLN A 84 16.80 -16.28 -6.08
CA GLN A 84 17.75 -17.35 -5.80
C GLN A 84 17.30 -18.70 -6.37
N ALA A 85 16.01 -19.05 -6.22
CA ALA A 85 15.47 -20.28 -6.78
C ALA A 85 15.51 -20.28 -8.33
N THR A 86 15.20 -19.14 -8.95
CA THR A 86 15.27 -19.02 -10.42
C THR A 86 16.69 -19.07 -10.96
N GLU A 87 17.66 -18.49 -10.25
CA GLU A 87 19.08 -18.57 -10.61
C GLU A 87 19.57 -20.02 -10.51
N ALA A 88 19.27 -20.71 -9.40
CA ALA A 88 19.65 -22.11 -9.22
C ALA A 88 19.04 -23.04 -10.29
N ALA A 89 17.76 -22.83 -10.62
CA ALA A 89 17.10 -23.57 -11.70
C ALA A 89 17.76 -23.30 -13.06
N ALA A 90 18.07 -22.05 -13.38
CA ALA A 90 18.74 -21.68 -14.62
C ALA A 90 20.14 -22.32 -14.74
N THR A 91 20.93 -22.30 -13.65
CA THR A 91 22.24 -22.98 -13.60
C THR A 91 22.09 -24.48 -13.83
N THR A 92 21.14 -25.13 -13.16
CA THR A 92 20.88 -26.57 -13.31
C THR A 92 20.50 -26.94 -14.75
N ILE A 93 19.65 -26.12 -15.39
CA ILE A 93 19.26 -26.32 -16.79
C ILE A 93 20.47 -26.18 -17.72
N LEU A 94 21.32 -25.18 -17.49
CA LEU A 94 22.51 -24.95 -18.31
C LEU A 94 23.52 -26.10 -18.17
N GLU A 95 23.82 -26.52 -16.94
CA GLU A 95 24.73 -27.65 -16.67
C GLU A 95 24.22 -28.96 -17.28
N ALA A 96 22.91 -29.21 -17.19
CA ALA A 96 22.31 -30.37 -17.82
C ALA A 96 22.40 -30.31 -19.36
N ALA A 97 22.19 -29.14 -19.96
CA ALA A 97 22.32 -28.94 -21.39
C ALA A 97 23.77 -29.10 -21.89
N GLU A 98 24.75 -28.56 -21.16
CA GLU A 98 26.18 -28.74 -21.46
C GLU A 98 26.58 -30.22 -21.38
N ALA A 99 26.11 -30.95 -20.35
CA ALA A 99 26.37 -32.38 -20.23
C ALA A 99 25.74 -33.19 -21.37
N ILE A 100 24.56 -32.80 -21.85
CA ILE A 100 23.93 -33.40 -23.03
C ILE A 100 24.75 -33.12 -24.28
N GLN A 101 25.27 -31.89 -24.44
CA GLN A 101 26.12 -31.54 -25.57
C GLN A 101 27.41 -32.39 -25.58
N SER A 102 28.10 -32.50 -24.45
CA SER A 102 29.28 -33.36 -24.32
C SER A 102 28.97 -34.81 -24.69
N TRP A 103 27.83 -35.34 -24.24
CA TRP A 103 27.39 -36.70 -24.59
C TRP A 103 27.20 -36.88 -26.10
N ILE A 104 26.63 -35.89 -26.79
CA ILE A 104 26.45 -35.91 -28.25
C ILE A 104 27.82 -35.93 -28.95
N GLU A 105 28.76 -35.11 -28.48
CA GLU A 105 30.11 -35.01 -29.04
C GLU A 105 30.95 -36.28 -28.82
N ASP A 106 30.80 -36.93 -27.67
CA ASP A 106 31.47 -38.19 -27.32
C ASP A 106 30.96 -39.40 -28.14
N GLY A 107 29.76 -39.31 -28.70
CA GLY A 107 29.19 -40.34 -29.60
C GLY A 107 28.90 -41.70 -28.92
N ALA A 108 28.92 -41.77 -27.59
CA ALA A 108 28.70 -42.99 -26.83
C ALA A 108 27.20 -43.38 -26.82
N GLN A 109 26.86 -44.50 -27.45
CA GLN A 109 25.47 -45.01 -27.56
C GLN A 109 25.19 -46.24 -26.69
N ASP A 110 26.06 -46.55 -25.73
CA ASP A 110 25.84 -47.69 -24.86
C ASP A 110 24.68 -47.44 -23.87
N ARG A 111 24.19 -48.52 -23.27
CA ARG A 111 23.01 -48.47 -22.39
C ARG A 111 23.23 -47.57 -21.18
N VAL A 112 24.47 -47.45 -20.71
CA VAL A 112 24.85 -46.61 -19.56
C VAL A 112 24.80 -45.13 -19.96
N ALA A 113 25.32 -44.78 -21.13
CA ALA A 113 25.31 -43.41 -21.63
C ALA A 113 23.88 -42.93 -21.94
N LEU A 114 23.00 -43.79 -22.47
CA LEU A 114 21.58 -43.48 -22.64
C LEU A 114 20.83 -43.25 -21.31
N GLN A 115 21.18 -44.00 -20.26
CA GLN A 115 20.63 -43.77 -18.92
C GLN A 115 21.10 -42.44 -18.34
N ALA A 116 22.37 -42.08 -18.55
CA ALA A 116 22.91 -40.78 -18.13
C ALA A 116 22.20 -39.62 -18.84
N LEU A 117 21.96 -39.74 -20.15
CA LEU A 117 21.17 -38.77 -20.93
C LEU A 117 19.75 -38.61 -20.37
N SER A 118 19.07 -39.73 -20.11
CA SER A 118 17.72 -39.70 -19.53
C SER A 118 17.70 -38.98 -18.18
N ALA A 119 18.72 -39.19 -17.33
CA ALA A 119 18.83 -38.51 -16.04
C ALA A 119 19.04 -36.99 -16.20
N ARG A 120 19.84 -36.55 -17.19
CA ARG A 120 20.02 -35.12 -17.50
C ARG A 120 18.73 -34.47 -17.96
N VAL A 121 17.97 -35.14 -18.82
CA VAL A 121 16.65 -34.67 -19.28
C VAL A 121 15.66 -34.60 -18.11
N SER A 122 15.64 -35.59 -17.22
CA SER A 122 14.82 -35.54 -16.00
C SER A 122 15.20 -34.37 -15.09
N SER A 123 16.50 -34.07 -14.94
CA SER A 123 16.97 -32.92 -14.16
C SER A 123 16.48 -31.58 -14.72
N ILE A 124 16.37 -31.46 -16.05
CA ILE A 124 15.78 -30.26 -16.69
C ILE A 124 14.30 -30.15 -16.36
N PHE A 125 13.53 -31.24 -16.46
CA PHE A 125 12.11 -31.23 -16.11
C PHE A 125 11.86 -30.88 -14.64
N GLU A 126 12.69 -31.39 -13.74
CA GLU A 126 12.60 -31.09 -12.31
C GLU A 126 12.94 -29.62 -12.02
N ALA A 127 13.99 -29.07 -12.63
CA ALA A 127 14.34 -27.66 -12.52
C ALA A 127 13.23 -26.73 -13.09
N CYS A 128 12.57 -27.12 -14.18
CA CYS A 128 11.44 -26.39 -14.74
C CYS A 128 10.19 -26.45 -13.84
N SER A 129 9.96 -27.56 -13.14
CA SER A 129 8.82 -27.72 -12.21
C SER A 129 8.87 -26.72 -11.04
N PHE A 130 10.04 -26.22 -10.67
CA PHE A 130 10.20 -25.20 -9.62
C PHE A 130 9.64 -23.81 -9.99
N GLN A 131 9.33 -23.59 -11.27
CA GLN A 131 8.71 -22.36 -11.74
C GLN A 131 7.29 -22.16 -11.16
N ASP A 132 6.56 -23.25 -10.84
CA ASP A 132 5.24 -23.15 -10.21
C ASP A 132 5.32 -22.64 -8.76
N VAL A 133 6.24 -23.19 -7.96
CA VAL A 133 6.49 -22.74 -6.59
C VAL A 133 6.91 -21.26 -6.58
N THR A 134 7.74 -20.87 -7.54
CA THR A 134 8.16 -19.48 -7.74
C THR A 134 6.95 -18.57 -8.02
N GLY A 135 6.03 -19.00 -8.91
CA GLY A 135 4.81 -18.27 -9.22
C GLY A 135 3.88 -18.09 -8.02
N GLN A 136 3.75 -19.12 -7.16
CA GLN A 136 2.97 -19.02 -5.93
C GLN A 136 3.56 -18.01 -4.94
N ARG A 137 4.88 -17.97 -4.80
CA ARG A 137 5.58 -17.05 -3.89
C ARG A 137 5.48 -15.60 -4.36
N ILE A 138 5.65 -15.35 -5.67
CA ILE A 138 5.42 -14.02 -6.27
C ILE A 138 3.99 -13.55 -6.02
N ARG A 139 2.98 -14.40 -6.23
CA ARG A 139 1.57 -14.05 -5.98
C ARG A 139 1.33 -13.64 -4.53
N ARG A 140 1.88 -14.37 -3.56
CA ARG A 140 1.78 -14.02 -2.13
C ARG A 140 2.42 -12.68 -1.81
N ALA A 141 3.62 -12.43 -2.33
CA ALA A 141 4.31 -11.17 -2.10
C ALA A 141 3.54 -9.97 -2.70
N ILE A 142 2.94 -10.13 -3.89
CA ILE A 142 2.12 -9.10 -4.53
C ILE A 142 0.82 -8.85 -3.76
N GLN A 143 0.15 -9.90 -3.27
CA GLN A 143 -1.04 -9.75 -2.44
C GLN A 143 -0.75 -8.93 -1.18
N HIS A 144 0.39 -9.18 -0.52
CA HIS A 144 0.83 -8.36 0.61
C HIS A 144 1.11 -6.90 0.22
N LEU A 145 1.76 -6.65 -0.92
CA LEU A 145 2.02 -5.28 -1.40
C LEU A 145 0.71 -4.54 -1.74
N GLN A 146 -0.25 -5.21 -2.37
CA GLN A 146 -1.58 -4.64 -2.67
C GLN A 146 -2.37 -4.32 -1.39
N GLN A 147 -2.20 -5.13 -0.34
CA GLN A 147 -2.81 -4.85 0.96
C GLN A 147 -2.23 -3.59 1.60
N VAL A 148 -0.90 -3.39 1.52
CA VAL A 148 -0.24 -2.16 1.98
C VAL A 148 -0.69 -0.96 1.15
N GLU A 149 -0.78 -1.11 -0.17
CA GLU A 149 -1.27 -0.07 -1.07
C GLU A 149 -2.70 0.37 -0.74
N THR A 150 -3.61 -0.57 -0.49
CA THR A 150 -5.00 -0.28 -0.12
C THR A 150 -5.08 0.51 1.18
N MET A 151 -4.23 0.19 2.16
CA MET A 151 -4.17 0.94 3.42
C MET A 151 -3.61 2.36 3.23
N LEU A 152 -2.62 2.53 2.35
CA LEU A 152 -2.06 3.84 1.99
C LEU A 152 -3.06 4.71 1.21
N GLN A 153 -3.87 4.12 0.33
CA GLN A 153 -4.93 4.84 -0.39
C GLN A 153 -5.99 5.41 0.58
N GLY A 154 -6.30 4.69 1.66
CA GLY A 154 -7.19 5.19 2.73
C GLY A 154 -6.64 6.35 3.55
N LEU A 155 -5.35 6.67 3.39
CA LEU A 155 -4.65 7.77 4.06
C LEU A 155 -4.53 9.03 3.21
N ILE A 156 -4.61 8.90 1.88
CA ILE A 156 -4.49 10.03 0.96
C ILE A 156 -5.89 10.63 0.77
N PRO A 157 -6.11 11.92 1.08
CA PRO A 157 -7.38 12.57 0.82
C PRO A 157 -7.70 12.54 -0.69
N PRO A 158 -8.98 12.39 -1.09
CA PRO A 158 -9.37 12.17 -2.48
C PRO A 158 -8.90 13.27 -3.45
N GLN A 159 -8.67 14.49 -2.98
CA GLN A 159 -8.11 15.59 -3.77
C GLN A 159 -6.60 15.47 -4.06
N ALA A 160 -5.87 14.57 -3.40
CA ALA A 160 -4.43 14.37 -3.56
C ALA A 160 -4.07 12.98 -4.12
N ALA A 161 -5.07 12.15 -4.47
CA ALA A 161 -4.83 10.82 -4.99
C ALA A 161 -4.15 10.89 -6.37
N PRO A 162 -2.97 10.28 -6.57
CA PRO A 162 -2.37 10.15 -7.90
C PRO A 162 -3.29 9.30 -8.81
N PRO A 163 -3.23 9.47 -10.14
CA PRO A 163 -4.02 8.66 -11.06
C PRO A 163 -3.76 7.18 -10.80
N GLU A 164 -4.81 6.36 -10.79
CA GLU A 164 -4.71 4.92 -10.47
C GLU A 164 -3.56 4.27 -11.26
N ALA A 165 -2.49 3.89 -10.56
CA ALA A 165 -1.46 3.07 -11.14
C ALA A 165 -2.09 1.69 -11.41
N GLY A 166 -2.08 1.24 -12.66
CA GLY A 166 -2.77 0.01 -13.07
C GLY A 166 -2.41 -1.18 -12.18
N ARG A 167 -3.43 -1.92 -11.71
CA ARG A 167 -3.25 -3.13 -10.89
C ARG A 167 -2.28 -4.08 -11.57
N VAL A 168 -1.16 -4.37 -10.90
CA VAL A 168 -0.21 -5.38 -11.35
C VAL A 168 -0.89 -6.75 -11.28
N THR A 169 -1.13 -7.35 -12.44
CA THR A 169 -1.64 -8.71 -12.56
C THR A 169 -0.48 -9.64 -12.93
N VAL A 170 -0.14 -10.59 -12.06
CA VAL A 170 0.84 -11.62 -12.39
C VAL A 170 0.12 -12.79 -13.03
N ARG A 171 0.24 -12.88 -14.34
CA ARG A 171 -0.13 -14.08 -15.09
C ARG A 171 0.97 -15.12 -14.86
N ALA A 172 0.61 -16.29 -14.37
CA ALA A 172 1.53 -17.41 -14.34
C ALA A 172 2.00 -17.69 -15.78
N LEU A 173 3.32 -17.80 -15.99
CA LEU A 173 3.85 -18.43 -17.20
C LEU A 173 3.31 -19.85 -17.27
N ALA A 174 2.82 -20.22 -18.46
CA ALA A 174 1.96 -21.37 -18.75
C ALA A 174 2.05 -22.50 -17.73
N ALA A 175 1.08 -22.55 -16.81
CA ALA A 175 0.87 -23.72 -15.99
C ALA A 175 0.49 -24.88 -16.93
N THR A 176 1.20 -26.00 -16.84
CA THR A 176 0.79 -27.27 -17.45
C THR A 176 -0.43 -27.87 -16.75
N VAL A 177 -0.89 -27.24 -15.67
CA VAL A 177 -2.11 -27.58 -14.94
C VAL A 177 -3.17 -26.49 -15.21
N PRO A 178 -4.41 -26.85 -15.58
CA PRO A 178 -5.47 -25.89 -15.84
C PRO A 178 -5.73 -24.99 -14.63
N ASP A 179 -6.14 -23.75 -14.89
CA ASP A 179 -6.64 -22.84 -13.86
C ASP A 179 -7.78 -23.51 -13.07
N PRO A 180 -7.78 -23.48 -11.72
CA PRO A 180 -8.84 -24.08 -10.90
C PRO A 180 -10.24 -23.56 -11.22
N ALA A 181 -10.38 -22.39 -11.85
CA ALA A 181 -11.67 -21.89 -12.35
C ALA A 181 -12.19 -22.62 -13.61
N THR A 182 -11.32 -23.39 -14.29
CA THR A 182 -11.62 -24.19 -15.49
C THR A 182 -11.39 -25.69 -15.31
N ALA A 183 -10.96 -26.12 -14.13
CA ALA A 183 -10.84 -27.53 -13.80
C ALA A 183 -12.26 -28.14 -13.81
N GLY A 184 -12.51 -29.07 -14.74
CA GLY A 184 -13.64 -29.99 -14.63
C GLY A 184 -13.58 -30.77 -13.31
N PRO A 185 -14.67 -31.43 -12.90
CA PRO A 185 -14.70 -32.17 -11.63
C PRO A 185 -13.47 -33.08 -11.52
N ASP A 186 -12.76 -32.95 -10.40
CA ASP A 186 -11.54 -33.69 -10.11
C ASP A 186 -11.86 -35.20 -10.21
N LEU A 187 -11.07 -35.92 -11.01
CA LEU A 187 -11.31 -37.36 -11.21
C LEU A 187 -11.07 -38.05 -9.88
N GLY A 188 -12.11 -38.69 -9.34
CA GLY A 188 -11.99 -39.44 -8.10
C GLY A 188 -10.95 -40.55 -8.25
N GLN A 189 -10.28 -40.92 -7.16
CA GLN A 189 -9.27 -41.99 -7.16
C GLN A 189 -9.76 -43.29 -7.82
N SER A 190 -11.05 -43.60 -7.70
CA SER A 190 -11.70 -44.74 -8.35
C SER A 190 -11.76 -44.69 -9.88
N GLU A 191 -11.79 -43.50 -10.48
CA GLU A 191 -11.72 -43.32 -11.94
C GLU A 191 -10.28 -43.40 -12.46
N ILE A 192 -9.33 -42.87 -11.69
CA ILE A 192 -7.89 -42.98 -11.97
C ILE A 192 -7.47 -44.46 -11.98
N ASP A 193 -7.90 -45.23 -10.98
CA ASP A 193 -7.59 -46.66 -10.87
C ASP A 193 -8.20 -47.50 -11.99
N ARG A 194 -9.33 -47.06 -12.57
CA ARG A 194 -9.96 -47.68 -13.75
C ARG A 194 -9.22 -47.37 -15.05
N LEU A 195 -8.67 -46.16 -15.18
CA LEU A 195 -7.92 -45.72 -16.36
C LEU A 195 -6.54 -46.36 -16.46
N LEU A 196 -5.91 -46.68 -15.33
CA LEU A 196 -4.58 -47.27 -15.28
C LEU A 196 -4.56 -48.81 -15.35
N ASN A 197 -5.69 -49.47 -15.03
CA ASN A 197 -5.81 -50.93 -15.00
C ASN A 197 -6.73 -51.49 -16.11
N GLY A 198 -6.95 -50.73 -17.18
CA GLY A 198 -7.65 -51.15 -18.40
C GLY A 198 -6.71 -51.73 -19.44
#